data_AF-A0A1V4Z149-F1
#
_entry.id   AF-A0A1V4Z149-F1
#
_cell.length_a   1.000
_cell.length_b   1.000
_cell.length_c   1.000
_cell.angle_alpha   90.00
_cell.angle_beta   90.00
_cell.angle_gamma   90.00
#
_symmetry.space_group_name_H-M   'P 1'
#
loop_
_entity.id
_entity.type
_entity.pdbx_description
1 polymer ?
#
loop_
_entity_poly.entity_id
_entity_poly.type
_entity_poly.pdbx_seq_one_letter_code
_entity_poly.pdbx_strand_id
1 'polypeptide(L)' 'MPKCKDCKHFKPTENDMGDCFGVEVSGDMDAAECPAKAFEPIG' A
#
# COMPACT_ATOMS: atom_id res chain seq x y z
N MET A 1 2.89 0.38 -12.57
CA MET A 1 1.56 -0.07 -12.12
C MET A 1 1.14 0.82 -10.95
N PRO A 2 -0.14 0.84 -10.52
CA PRO A 2 -0.49 1.54 -9.29
C PRO A 2 0.31 0.96 -8.12
N LYS A 3 0.71 1.81 -7.18
CA LYS A 3 1.55 1.45 -6.04
C LYS A 3 0.75 1.43 -4.74
N CYS A 4 1.30 0.83 -3.69
CA CYS A 4 0.66 0.82 -2.37
C CYS A 4 0.32 2.23 -1.86
N LYS A 5 1.19 3.22 -2.07
CA LYS A 5 0.89 4.63 -1.70
C LYS A 5 -0.28 5.26 -2.45
N ASP A 6 -0.68 4.67 -3.57
CA ASP A 6 -1.85 5.08 -4.34
C ASP A 6 -3.14 4.42 -3.85
N CYS A 7 -3.08 3.63 -2.76
CA CYS A 7 -4.22 2.91 -2.19
C CYS A 7 -4.88 3.65 -1.02
N LYS A 8 -6.22 3.70 -0.98
CA LYS A 8 -6.99 4.27 0.14
C LYS A 8 -6.72 3.62 1.50
N HIS A 9 -6.31 2.35 1.49
CA HIS A 9 -6.06 1.58 2.70
C HIS A 9 -4.62 1.70 3.21
N PHE A 10 -3.72 2.30 2.43
CA PHE A 10 -2.33 2.48 2.81
C PHE A 10 -2.21 3.55 3.89
N LYS A 11 -1.68 3.17 5.05
CA LYS A 11 -1.42 4.08 6.15
C LYS A 11 0.08 4.37 6.21
N PRO A 12 0.54 5.54 5.73
CA PRO A 12 1.97 5.85 5.72
C PRO A 12 2.56 5.83 7.13
N THR A 13 3.74 5.25 7.25
CA THR A 13 4.61 5.28 8.43
C THR A 13 5.91 6.01 8.05
N GLU A 14 7.00 5.77 8.77
CA GLU A 14 8.30 6.36 8.45
C GLU A 14 8.98 5.65 7.27
N ASN A 15 9.99 6.29 6.68
CA ASN A 15 10.88 5.72 5.65
C ASN A 15 10.18 5.14 4.41
N ASP A 16 9.16 5.84 3.86
CA ASP A 16 8.39 5.42 2.68
C ASP A 16 7.70 4.04 2.84
N MET A 17 7.47 3.62 4.08
CA MET A 17 6.72 2.43 4.43
C MET A 17 5.28 2.81 4.81
N GLY A 18 4.42 1.81 4.95
CA GLY A 18 3.10 1.98 5.53
C GLY A 18 2.53 0.69 6.08
N ASP A 19 1.60 0.83 7.02
CA ASP A 19 0.78 -0.26 7.51
C ASP A 19 -0.39 -0.50 6.55
N CYS A 20 -0.49 -1.73 6.06
CA CYS A 20 -1.60 -2.23 5.28
C CYS A 20 -2.16 -3.48 5.98
N PHE A 21 -3.29 -3.34 6.67
CA PHE A 21 -3.96 -4.45 7.36
C PHE A 21 -3.09 -5.15 8.43
N GLY A 22 -2.22 -4.39 9.12
CA GLY A 22 -1.29 -4.96 10.12
C GLY A 22 -0.02 -5.57 9.52
N VAL A 23 0.20 -5.39 8.21
CA VAL A 23 1.44 -5.77 7.52
C VAL A 23 2.14 -4.50 7.05
N GLU A 24 3.40 -4.36 7.43
CA GLU A 24 4.25 -3.27 6.95
C GLU A 24 4.69 -3.55 5.50
N VAL A 25 4.42 -2.59 4.61
CA VAL A 25 4.77 -2.68 3.18
C VAL A 25 5.40 -1.37 2.70
N SER A 26 6.28 -1.44 1.71
CA SER A 26 6.78 -0.24 1.05
C SER A 26 5.64 0.46 0.30
N GLY A 27 5.55 1.78 0.41
CA GLY A 27 4.64 2.59 -0.40
C GLY A 27 4.91 2.48 -1.89
N ASP A 28 6.11 2.06 -2.29
CA ASP A 28 6.49 1.84 -3.67
C ASP A 28 6.25 0.41 -4.20
N MET A 29 5.73 -0.49 -3.36
CA MET A 29 5.32 -1.84 -3.76
C MET A 29 4.22 -1.77 -4.83
N ASP A 30 4.34 -2.58 -5.88
CA ASP A 30 3.33 -2.64 -6.92
C ASP A 30 2.03 -3.25 -6.38
N ALA A 31 0.88 -2.65 -6.69
CA ALA A 31 -0.42 -3.13 -6.23
C ALA A 31 -0.75 -4.57 -6.71
N ALA A 32 -0.11 -5.03 -7.79
CA ALA A 32 -0.21 -6.41 -8.25
C ALA A 32 0.37 -7.42 -7.23
N GLU A 33 1.27 -6.96 -6.37
CA GLU A 33 1.92 -7.74 -5.31
C GLU A 33 1.22 -7.56 -3.95
N CYS A 34 0.08 -6.87 -3.91
CA CYS A 34 -0.65 -6.60 -2.68
C CYS A 34 -1.04 -7.93 -1.97
N PRO A 35 -0.47 -8.22 -0.78
CA PRO A 35 -0.71 -9.49 -0.09
C PRO A 35 -2.17 -9.64 0.36
N ALA A 36 -2.83 -8.52 0.66
CA ALA A 36 -4.24 -8.46 1.05
C ALA A 36 -5.22 -8.53 -0.13
N LYS A 37 -4.73 -8.39 -1.38
CA LYS A 37 -5.56 -8.28 -2.60
C LYS A 37 -6.71 -7.26 -2.48
N ALA A 38 -6.47 -6.20 -1.71
CA ALA A 38 -7.47 -5.22 -1.32
C ALA A 38 -7.18 -3.82 -1.90
N PHE A 39 -6.44 -3.74 -3.00
CA PHE A 39 -6.08 -2.46 -3.59
C PHE A 39 -7.33 -1.69 -4.04
N GLU A 40 -7.52 -0.52 -3.45
CA GLU A 40 -8.50 0.49 -3.89
C GLU A 40 -7.77 1.81 -4.17
N PRO A 41 -7.84 2.35 -5.40
CA PRO A 41 -7.11 3.57 -5.76
C PRO A 41 -7.68 4.78 -5.02
N ILE A 42 -6.81 5.68 -4.55
CA ILE A 42 -7.22 7.02 -4.09
C ILE A 42 -7.90 7.73 -5.27
N GLY A 43 -9.13 8.17 -5.06
CA GLY A 43 -9.95 8.83 -6.09
C GLY A 43 -9.58 10.30 -6.27
#